data_AF-A0A955BDT3-F1
#
_entry.id   AF-A0A955BDT3-F1
#
_cell.length_a   1.000
_cell.length_b   1.000
_cell.length_c   1.000
_cell.angle_alpha   90.00
_cell.angle_beta   90.00
_cell.angle_gamma   90.00
#
_symmetry.space_group_name_H-M   'P 1'
#
loop_
_entity.id
_entity.type
_entity.pdbx_description
1 polymer ?
#
loop_
_entity_poly.entity_id
_entity_poly.type
_entity_poly.pdbx_seq_one_letter_code
_entity_poly.pdbx_strand_id
1 'polypeptide(L)'
;ATTAGLLCDFGIGLLAFGIPQRYAGVLRQLRAPDARPIHEIERRELGLTHADVGAAILGDWKLETEIIDAVRLHHFDPLMPGKETPSKFAAAVAAAATLADIALNGSEMEAVGLLFAHVEALSQDPDALVQKLLDNIVAHIQQTAETLRVELGSMDAMKSNFENLASDIPDFSANMSFKPMDRSKFE
;
A
#
# COMPACT_ATOMS: atom_id res chain seq x y z
N ALA A 1 8.06 -9.53 5.41
CA ALA A 1 7.36 -8.45 4.68
C ALA A 1 5.87 -8.47 5.01
N THR A 2 5.19 -9.62 4.83
CA THR A 2 3.75 -9.80 5.10
C THR A 2 3.32 -9.33 6.50
N THR A 3 4.06 -9.69 7.55
CA THR A 3 3.77 -9.23 8.92
C THR A 3 3.85 -7.71 9.04
N ALA A 4 4.86 -7.06 8.45
CA ALA A 4 5.00 -5.60 8.51
C ALA A 4 3.89 -4.91 7.70
N GLY A 5 3.53 -5.44 6.52
CA GLY A 5 2.41 -4.92 5.73
C GLY A 5 1.05 -5.10 6.42
N LEU A 6 0.84 -6.18 7.17
CA LEU A 6 -0.38 -6.36 7.97
C LEU A 6 -0.46 -5.37 9.14
N LEU A 7 0.69 -4.97 9.68
CA LEU A 7 0.78 -4.17 10.91
C LEU A 7 1.02 -2.68 10.66
N CYS A 8 1.26 -2.23 9.43
CA CYS A 8 1.62 -0.84 9.15
C CYS A 8 0.55 0.16 9.65
N ASP A 9 -0.73 -0.19 9.47
CA ASP A 9 -1.86 0.64 9.91
C ASP A 9 -2.47 0.20 11.25
N PHE A 10 -1.84 -0.74 11.96
CA PHE A 10 -2.36 -1.25 13.24
C PHE A 10 -2.57 -0.13 14.29
N GLY A 11 -1.75 0.91 14.25
CA GLY A 11 -1.84 2.06 15.14
C GLY A 11 -3.11 2.90 14.99
N ILE A 12 -3.79 2.84 13.83
CA ILE A 12 -5.05 3.58 13.60
C ILE A 12 -6.11 3.11 14.60
N GLY A 13 -6.26 1.79 14.75
CA GLY A 13 -7.19 1.20 15.70
C GLY A 13 -6.84 1.61 17.14
N LEU A 14 -5.57 1.52 17.52
CA LEU A 14 -5.12 1.89 18.85
C LEU A 14 -5.44 3.35 19.19
N LEU A 15 -5.23 4.27 18.25
CA LEU A 15 -5.59 5.68 18.41
C LEU A 15 -7.10 5.89 18.47
N ALA A 16 -7.85 5.26 17.55
CA ALA A 16 -9.31 5.36 17.50
C ALA A 16 -9.98 4.87 18.80
N PHE A 17 -9.49 3.77 19.39
CA PHE A 17 -10.01 3.22 20.64
C PHE A 17 -9.45 3.92 21.88
N GLY A 18 -8.18 4.33 21.87
CA GLY A 18 -7.51 4.93 23.02
C GLY A 18 -7.91 6.38 23.28
N ILE A 19 -8.20 7.15 22.22
CA ILE A 19 -8.53 8.58 22.30
C ILE A 19 -9.72 8.97 21.38
N PRO A 20 -10.88 8.31 21.49
CA PRO A 20 -11.95 8.39 20.50
C PRO A 20 -12.46 9.81 20.23
N GLN A 21 -12.57 10.68 21.25
CA GLN A 21 -13.04 12.05 21.06
C GLN A 21 -12.06 12.91 20.25
N ARG A 22 -10.75 12.73 20.48
CA ARG A 22 -9.70 13.41 19.71
C ARG A 22 -9.58 12.83 18.31
N TYR A 23 -9.60 11.51 18.18
CA TYR A 23 -9.50 10.83 16.88
C TYR A 23 -10.71 11.11 15.99
N ALA A 24 -11.91 11.31 16.56
CA ALA A 24 -13.05 11.80 15.80
C ALA A 24 -12.79 13.16 15.13
N GLY A 25 -11.93 14.00 15.70
CA GLY A 25 -11.45 15.23 15.08
C GLY A 25 -10.60 14.97 13.84
N VAL A 26 -9.67 14.02 13.92
CA VAL A 26 -8.86 13.56 12.78
C VAL A 26 -9.77 13.05 11.65
N LEU A 27 -10.72 12.15 11.97
CA LEU A 27 -11.65 11.58 11.00
C LEU A 27 -12.58 12.62 10.35
N ARG A 28 -12.93 13.70 11.05
CA ARG A 28 -13.70 14.80 10.45
C ARG A 28 -12.89 15.54 9.40
N GLN A 29 -11.61 15.77 9.64
CA GLN A 29 -10.73 16.43 8.69
C GLN A 29 -10.42 15.58 7.47
N LEU A 30 -10.30 14.26 7.67
CA LEU A 30 -10.09 13.31 6.58
C LEU A 30 -11.25 13.28 5.57
N ARG A 31 -12.45 13.73 5.97
CA ARG A 31 -13.62 13.83 5.10
C ARG A 31 -13.70 15.14 4.30
N ALA A 32 -12.74 16.06 4.50
CA ALA A 32 -12.70 17.29 3.73
C ALA A 32 -12.30 17.01 2.27
N PRO A 33 -12.78 17.79 1.29
CA PRO A 33 -12.41 17.63 -0.12
C PRO A 33 -10.89 17.70 -0.36
N ASP A 34 -10.19 18.57 0.37
CA ASP A 34 -8.74 18.76 0.29
C ASP A 34 -8.03 18.13 1.51
N ALA A 35 -8.51 16.96 1.94
CA ALA A 35 -7.94 16.28 3.10
C ALA A 35 -6.47 15.94 2.85
N ARG A 36 -5.64 16.28 3.84
CA ARG A 36 -4.25 15.83 3.87
C ARG A 36 -4.16 14.36 4.26
N PRO A 37 -3.05 13.68 3.96
CA PRO A 37 -2.80 12.32 4.42
C PRO A 37 -3.04 12.18 5.93
N ILE A 38 -3.65 11.05 6.35
CA ILE A 38 -4.08 10.86 7.74
C ILE A 38 -2.92 11.04 8.74
N HIS A 39 -1.72 10.57 8.41
CA HIS A 39 -0.54 10.68 9.25
C HIS A 39 -0.13 12.15 9.49
N GLU A 40 -0.34 13.05 8.51
CA GLU A 40 -0.09 14.48 8.71
C GLU A 40 -1.13 15.13 9.62
N ILE A 41 -2.40 14.76 9.46
CA ILE A 41 -3.50 15.25 10.30
C ILE A 41 -3.25 14.80 11.75
N GLU A 42 -2.93 13.53 11.96
CA GLU A 42 -2.59 12.98 13.28
C GLU A 42 -1.40 13.71 13.89
N ARG A 43 -0.31 13.88 13.14
CA ARG A 43 0.87 14.59 13.64
C ARG A 43 0.54 16.00 14.09
N ARG A 44 -0.31 16.71 13.35
CA ARG A 44 -0.74 18.07 13.69
C ARG A 44 -1.65 18.13 14.92
N GLU A 45 -2.63 17.23 15.03
CA GLU A 45 -3.66 17.27 16.07
C GLU A 45 -3.25 16.56 17.38
N LEU A 46 -2.41 15.52 17.25
CA LEU A 46 -2.05 14.60 18.33
C LEU A 46 -0.57 14.68 18.72
N GLY A 47 0.28 15.25 17.86
CA GLY A 47 1.74 15.30 18.06
C GLY A 47 2.47 13.99 17.69
N LEU A 48 1.73 12.99 17.22
CA LEU A 48 2.21 11.66 16.81
C LEU A 48 1.33 11.11 15.68
N THR A 49 1.76 10.04 15.04
CA THR A 49 1.02 9.34 13.98
C THR A 49 0.65 7.92 14.42
N HIS A 50 -0.25 7.28 13.68
CA HIS A 50 -0.51 5.85 13.83
C HIS A 50 0.76 5.00 13.64
N ALA A 51 1.66 5.40 12.73
CA ALA A 51 2.93 4.72 12.51
C ALA A 51 3.83 4.78 13.76
N ASP A 52 3.89 5.93 14.44
CA ASP A 52 4.65 6.08 15.69
C ASP A 52 4.10 5.16 16.79
N VAL A 53 2.77 5.13 16.95
CA VAL A 53 2.10 4.31 17.97
C VAL A 53 2.25 2.83 17.68
N GLY A 54 2.05 2.43 16.43
CA GLY A 54 2.25 1.05 15.99
C GLY A 54 3.67 0.59 16.29
N ALA A 55 4.68 1.35 15.86
CA ALA A 55 6.08 1.03 16.11
C ALA A 55 6.41 0.91 17.61
N ALA A 56 5.90 1.80 18.45
CA ALA A 56 6.11 1.76 19.90
C ALA A 56 5.57 0.45 20.52
N ILE A 57 4.33 0.07 20.21
CA ILE A 57 3.70 -1.15 20.74
C ILE A 57 4.41 -2.41 20.23
N LEU A 58 4.80 -2.44 18.95
CA LEU A 58 5.55 -3.58 18.41
C LEU A 58 6.94 -3.71 19.04
N GLY A 59 7.56 -2.58 19.44
CA GLY A 59 8.77 -2.56 20.27
C GLY A 59 8.56 -3.20 21.64
N ASP A 60 7.48 -2.85 22.33
CA ASP A 60 7.11 -3.47 23.61
C ASP A 60 6.85 -4.98 23.49
N TRP A 61 6.28 -5.40 22.36
CA TRP A 61 6.06 -6.80 22.02
C TRP A 61 7.32 -7.53 21.52
N LYS A 62 8.45 -6.82 21.42
CA LYS A 62 9.77 -7.36 21.05
C LYS A 62 9.79 -7.98 19.65
N LEU A 63 9.08 -7.37 18.69
CA LEU A 63 9.24 -7.73 17.28
C LEU A 63 10.63 -7.31 16.78
N GLU A 64 11.03 -7.90 15.66
CA GLU A 64 12.30 -7.58 15.00
C GLU A 64 12.35 -6.10 14.58
N THR A 65 13.51 -5.46 14.77
CA THR A 65 13.71 -4.04 14.46
C THR A 65 13.36 -3.69 13.02
N GLU A 66 13.62 -4.59 12.06
CA GLU A 66 13.23 -4.38 10.66
C GLU A 66 11.72 -4.22 10.47
N ILE A 67 10.91 -4.97 11.21
CA ILE A 67 9.44 -4.86 11.18
C ILE A 67 9.02 -3.54 11.83
N ILE A 68 9.60 -3.20 12.98
CA ILE A 68 9.30 -1.96 13.71
C ILE A 68 9.63 -0.74 12.83
N ASP A 69 10.80 -0.72 12.20
CA ASP A 69 11.23 0.37 11.32
C ASP A 69 10.35 0.46 10.07
N ALA A 70 9.98 -0.66 9.47
CA ALA A 70 9.06 -0.67 8.34
C ALA A 70 7.69 -0.10 8.71
N VAL A 71 7.14 -0.47 9.87
CA VAL A 71 5.88 0.09 10.38
C VAL A 71 6.05 1.57 10.71
N ARG A 72 7.18 2.02 11.25
CA ARG A 72 7.41 3.45 11.53
C ARG A 72 7.54 4.30 10.26
N LEU A 73 8.14 3.74 9.21
CA LEU A 73 8.58 4.48 8.02
C LEU A 73 7.73 4.21 6.77
N HIS A 74 6.58 3.56 6.89
CA HIS A 74 5.77 3.23 5.69
C HIS A 74 5.17 4.46 4.98
N HIS A 75 5.07 5.63 5.64
CA HIS A 75 4.73 6.93 5.02
C HIS A 75 5.98 7.77 4.65
N PHE A 76 7.17 7.17 4.63
CA PHE A 76 8.39 7.90 4.27
C PHE A 76 8.31 8.38 2.81
N ASP A 77 8.75 9.60 2.55
CA ASP A 77 8.86 10.13 1.18
C ASP A 77 10.35 10.20 0.76
N PRO A 78 10.79 9.37 -0.20
CA PRO A 78 12.15 9.38 -0.74
C PRO A 78 12.51 10.66 -1.52
N LEU A 79 11.51 11.44 -1.96
CA LEU A 79 11.71 12.70 -2.67
C LEU A 79 12.01 13.87 -1.72
N MET A 80 11.76 13.72 -0.41
CA MET A 80 12.09 14.73 0.58
C MET A 80 13.60 14.76 0.87
N PRO A 81 14.30 15.89 0.62
CA PRO A 81 15.73 16.00 0.88
C PRO A 81 16.06 15.96 2.38
N GLY A 82 17.21 15.37 2.71
CA GLY A 82 17.80 15.41 4.06
C GLY A 82 17.25 14.39 5.06
N LYS A 83 16.43 13.42 4.61
CA LYS A 83 16.05 12.27 5.45
C LYS A 83 16.98 11.08 5.21
N GLU A 84 17.23 10.31 6.26
CA GLU A 84 17.97 9.04 6.14
C GLU A 84 17.23 8.08 5.22
N THR A 85 17.96 7.42 4.33
CA THR A 85 17.40 6.41 3.43
C THR A 85 16.95 5.20 4.26
N PRO A 86 15.67 4.78 4.18
CA PRO A 86 15.19 3.60 4.89
C PRO A 86 15.88 2.33 4.37
N SER A 87 15.80 1.25 5.15
CA SER A 87 16.22 -0.06 4.66
C SER A 87 15.40 -0.48 3.44
N LYS A 88 15.94 -1.36 2.58
CA LYS A 88 15.18 -1.93 1.45
C LYS A 88 13.90 -2.61 1.91
N PHE A 89 13.90 -3.20 3.11
CA PHE A 89 12.71 -3.80 3.68
C PHE A 89 11.61 -2.77 3.97
N ALA A 90 11.97 -1.66 4.64
CA ALA A 90 11.03 -0.57 4.92
C ALA A 90 10.55 0.12 3.63
N ALA A 91 11.43 0.35 2.66
CA ALA A 91 11.06 0.87 1.35
C ALA A 91 10.08 -0.05 0.60
N ALA A 92 10.23 -1.37 0.70
CA ALA A 92 9.29 -2.33 0.10
C ALA A 92 7.91 -2.30 0.77
N VAL A 93 7.86 -2.12 2.10
CA VAL A 93 6.59 -1.97 2.82
C VAL A 93 5.92 -0.64 2.47
N ALA A 94 6.68 0.45 2.35
CA ALA A 94 6.16 1.74 1.89
C ALA A 94 5.60 1.65 0.47
N ALA A 95 6.34 1.05 -0.48
CA ALA A 95 5.85 0.80 -1.84
C ALA A 95 4.54 0.02 -1.86
N ALA A 96 4.43 -1.03 -1.03
CA ALA A 96 3.23 -1.85 -0.93
C ALA A 96 2.05 -1.05 -0.34
N ALA A 97 2.28 -0.20 0.66
CA ALA A 97 1.26 0.66 1.24
C ALA A 97 0.74 1.69 0.22
N THR A 98 1.64 2.37 -0.51
CA THR A 98 1.29 3.31 -1.58
C THR A 98 0.50 2.63 -2.71
N LEU A 99 0.91 1.41 -3.10
CA LEU A 99 0.19 0.63 -4.11
C LEU A 99 -1.21 0.21 -3.65
N ALA A 100 -1.35 -0.15 -2.37
CA ALA A 100 -2.65 -0.47 -1.78
C ALA A 100 -3.58 0.75 -1.74
N ASP A 101 -3.05 1.92 -1.39
CA ASP A 101 -3.79 3.19 -1.39
C ASP A 101 -4.30 3.54 -2.80
N ILE A 102 -3.43 3.47 -3.82
CA ILE A 102 -3.79 3.66 -5.22
C ILE A 102 -4.92 2.69 -5.64
N ALA A 103 -4.82 1.42 -5.24
CA ALA A 103 -5.80 0.41 -5.62
C ALA A 103 -7.18 0.63 -4.96
N LEU A 104 -7.22 1.16 -3.74
CA LEU A 104 -8.45 1.36 -2.97
C LEU A 104 -9.12 2.71 -3.22
N ASN A 105 -8.32 3.76 -3.38
CA ASN A 105 -8.78 5.14 -3.43
C ASN A 105 -8.64 5.77 -4.84
N GLY A 106 -8.00 5.07 -5.77
CA GLY A 106 -7.65 5.59 -7.09
C GLY A 106 -6.28 6.27 -7.08
N SER A 107 -5.79 6.64 -8.26
CA SER A 107 -4.47 7.28 -8.42
C SER A 107 -4.57 8.78 -8.65
N GLU A 108 -3.75 9.51 -7.91
CA GLU A 108 -3.27 10.84 -8.31
C GLU A 108 -1.84 10.73 -8.85
N MET A 109 -1.42 11.70 -9.68
CA MET A 109 -0.08 11.69 -10.28
C MET A 109 1.03 11.66 -9.22
N GLU A 110 0.79 12.31 -8.07
CA GLU A 110 1.71 12.33 -6.94
C GLU A 110 1.90 10.95 -6.31
N ALA A 111 0.81 10.21 -6.06
CA ALA A 111 0.87 8.86 -5.51
C ALA A 111 1.61 7.89 -6.45
N VAL A 112 1.39 8.01 -7.76
CA VAL A 112 2.12 7.22 -8.76
C VAL A 112 3.61 7.55 -8.75
N GLY A 113 3.97 8.85 -8.74
CA GLY A 113 5.37 9.28 -8.64
C GLY A 113 6.05 8.76 -7.38
N LEU A 114 5.35 8.80 -6.24
CA LEU A 114 5.84 8.27 -4.97
C LEU A 114 6.08 6.75 -5.02
N LEU A 115 5.15 5.99 -5.62
CA LEU A 115 5.32 4.55 -5.84
C LEU A 115 6.60 4.26 -6.63
N PHE A 116 6.83 4.94 -7.75
CA PHE A 116 8.04 4.74 -8.56
C PHE A 116 9.30 5.10 -7.80
N ALA A 117 9.31 6.20 -7.04
CA ALA A 117 10.45 6.59 -6.22
C ALA A 117 10.80 5.53 -5.15
N HIS A 118 9.81 4.86 -4.57
CA HIS A 118 10.07 3.72 -3.69
C HIS A 118 10.65 2.52 -4.42
N VAL A 119 10.14 2.20 -5.60
CA VAL A 119 10.57 1.03 -6.38
C VAL A 119 11.97 1.22 -6.95
N GLU A 120 12.35 2.43 -7.34
CA GLU A 120 13.71 2.80 -7.76
C GLU A 120 14.75 2.53 -6.67
N ALA A 121 14.40 2.74 -5.40
CA ALA A 121 15.29 2.40 -4.28
C ALA A 121 15.49 0.88 -4.11
N LEU A 122 14.61 0.06 -4.68
CA LEU A 122 14.59 -1.40 -4.52
C LEU A 122 15.23 -2.15 -5.70
N SER A 123 15.07 -1.63 -6.92
CA SER A 123 15.44 -2.31 -8.16
C SER A 123 16.18 -1.38 -9.12
N GLN A 124 17.13 -1.96 -9.87
CA GLN A 124 17.76 -1.28 -11.02
C GLN A 124 16.85 -1.27 -12.25
N ASP A 125 15.74 -2.02 -12.21
CA ASP A 125 14.69 -2.08 -13.22
C ASP A 125 13.33 -1.91 -12.51
N PRO A 126 12.90 -0.65 -12.28
CA PRO A 126 11.67 -0.35 -11.53
C PRO A 126 10.41 -0.77 -12.28
N ASP A 127 10.37 -0.55 -13.60
CA ASP A 127 9.23 -0.89 -14.45
C ASP A 127 8.92 -2.38 -14.39
N ALA A 128 9.94 -3.24 -14.54
CA ALA A 128 9.76 -4.68 -14.45
C ALA A 128 9.33 -5.13 -13.05
N LEU A 129 9.73 -4.41 -11.99
CA LEU A 129 9.32 -4.72 -10.62
C LEU A 129 7.86 -4.32 -10.38
N VAL A 130 7.43 -3.12 -10.79
CA VAL A 130 6.02 -2.70 -10.72
C VAL A 130 5.14 -3.68 -11.47
N GLN A 131 5.53 -4.06 -12.69
CA GLN A 131 4.79 -5.02 -13.49
C GLN A 131 4.62 -6.37 -12.76
N LYS A 132 5.70 -6.92 -12.18
CA LYS A 132 5.63 -8.14 -11.37
C LYS A 132 4.74 -7.98 -10.14
N LEU A 133 4.74 -6.82 -9.49
CA LEU A 133 3.89 -6.56 -8.33
C LEU A 133 2.42 -6.55 -8.72
N LEU A 134 2.06 -5.88 -9.81
CA LEU A 134 0.69 -5.84 -10.34
C LEU A 134 0.20 -7.24 -10.71
N ASP A 135 1.02 -8.04 -11.41
CA ASP A 135 0.69 -9.42 -11.75
C ASP A 135 0.45 -10.29 -10.50
N ASN A 136 1.31 -10.14 -9.48
CA ASN A 136 1.20 -10.89 -8.24
C ASN A 136 0.01 -10.43 -7.37
N ILE A 137 -0.40 -9.16 -7.44
CA ILE A 137 -1.58 -8.65 -6.73
C ILE A 137 -2.83 -9.33 -7.27
N VAL A 138 -2.97 -9.44 -8.59
CA VAL A 138 -4.10 -10.14 -9.21
C VAL A 138 -4.18 -11.59 -8.72
N ALA A 139 -3.04 -12.29 -8.71
CA ALA A 139 -2.97 -13.67 -8.21
C ALA A 139 -3.33 -13.78 -6.71
N HIS A 140 -2.82 -12.88 -5.86
CA HIS A 140 -3.13 -12.88 -4.43
C HIS A 140 -4.59 -12.51 -4.14
N ILE A 141 -5.19 -11.59 -4.91
CA ILE A 141 -6.61 -11.27 -4.80
C ILE A 141 -7.45 -12.52 -5.13
N GLN A 142 -7.10 -13.25 -6.19
CA GLN A 142 -7.76 -14.51 -6.55
C GLN A 142 -7.67 -15.54 -5.43
N GLN A 143 -6.48 -15.76 -4.86
CA GLN A 143 -6.25 -16.70 -3.77
C GLN A 143 -7.00 -16.29 -2.48
N THR A 144 -7.02 -15.00 -2.16
CA THR A 144 -7.71 -14.46 -0.98
C THR A 144 -9.22 -14.58 -1.14
N ALA A 145 -9.76 -14.25 -2.31
CA ALA A 145 -11.18 -14.39 -2.61
C ALA A 145 -11.64 -15.85 -2.48
N GLU A 146 -10.84 -16.81 -2.95
CA GLU A 146 -11.11 -18.24 -2.76
C GLU A 146 -11.14 -18.63 -1.28
N THR A 147 -10.14 -18.19 -0.50
CA THR A 147 -10.08 -18.42 0.94
C THR A 147 -11.31 -17.86 1.66
N LEU A 148 -11.77 -16.68 1.24
CA LEU A 148 -12.93 -15.99 1.78
C LEU A 148 -14.27 -16.41 1.14
N ARG A 149 -14.24 -17.35 0.19
CA ARG A 149 -15.40 -17.78 -0.62
C ARG A 149 -16.16 -16.63 -1.28
N VAL A 150 -15.42 -15.61 -1.72
CA VAL A 150 -15.94 -14.50 -2.51
C VAL A 150 -15.82 -14.87 -3.99
N GLU A 151 -16.93 -14.79 -4.72
CA GLU A 151 -16.92 -14.99 -6.17
C GLU A 151 -16.39 -13.73 -6.86
N LEU A 152 -15.26 -13.86 -7.56
CA LEU A 152 -14.76 -12.83 -8.46
C LEU A 152 -15.41 -12.97 -9.83
N GLY A 153 -15.66 -11.85 -10.51
CA GLY A 153 -16.12 -11.85 -11.90
C GLY A 153 -15.10 -12.47 -12.87
N SER A 154 -15.50 -12.65 -14.14
CA SER A 154 -14.63 -13.24 -15.16
C SER A 154 -13.38 -12.40 -15.41
N MET A 155 -12.20 -13.03 -15.25
CA MET A 155 -10.89 -12.42 -15.54
C MET A 155 -10.72 -12.13 -17.02
N ASP A 156 -11.25 -12.99 -17.89
CA ASP A 156 -11.23 -12.77 -19.35
C ASP A 156 -12.10 -11.56 -19.72
N ALA A 157 -13.27 -11.41 -19.09
CA ALA A 157 -14.11 -10.24 -19.30
C ALA A 157 -13.45 -8.96 -18.79
N MET A 158 -12.77 -9.01 -17.63
CA MET A 158 -12.00 -7.89 -17.10
C MET A 158 -10.87 -7.49 -18.07
N LYS A 159 -10.10 -8.47 -18.57
CA LYS A 159 -9.05 -8.24 -19.56
C LYS A 159 -9.60 -7.61 -20.84
N SER A 160 -10.66 -8.19 -21.42
CA SER A 160 -11.28 -7.65 -22.63
C SER A 160 -11.84 -6.24 -22.43
N ASN A 161 -12.44 -5.95 -21.28
CA ASN A 161 -12.90 -4.61 -20.95
C ASN A 161 -11.74 -3.62 -20.87
N PHE A 162 -10.62 -4.02 -20.27
CA PHE A 162 -9.42 -3.20 -20.19
C PHE A 162 -8.80 -2.96 -21.57
N GLU A 163 -8.64 -4.01 -22.38
CA GLU A 163 -8.13 -3.90 -23.76
C GLU A 163 -9.02 -3.00 -24.62
N ASN A 164 -10.34 -3.09 -24.48
CA ASN A 164 -11.29 -2.22 -25.17
C ASN A 164 -11.22 -0.77 -24.68
N LEU A 165 -11.01 -0.52 -23.39
CA LEU A 165 -10.85 0.84 -22.87
C LEU A 165 -9.53 1.47 -23.33
N ALA A 166 -8.49 0.65 -23.48
CA ALA A 166 -7.17 1.10 -23.88
C ALA A 166 -6.94 1.08 -25.39
N SER A 167 -7.90 0.60 -26.20
CA SER A 167 -7.74 0.44 -27.65
C SER A 167 -7.45 1.73 -28.39
N ASP A 168 -7.88 2.86 -27.82
CA ASP A 168 -7.74 4.19 -28.42
C ASP A 168 -6.46 4.90 -27.97
N ILE A 169 -5.64 4.29 -27.11
CA ILE A 169 -4.38 4.85 -26.62
C ILE A 169 -3.24 4.33 -27.50
N PRO A 170 -2.59 5.18 -28.32
CA PRO A 170 -1.47 4.78 -29.16
C PRO A 170 -0.31 4.25 -28.31
N ASP A 171 0.35 3.20 -28.79
CA ASP A 171 1.53 2.57 -28.17
C ASP A 171 1.28 1.98 -26.76
N PHE A 172 0.02 1.82 -26.34
CA PHE A 172 -0.31 1.19 -25.06
C PHE A 172 -0.10 -0.33 -25.10
N SER A 173 0.87 -0.81 -24.31
CA SER A 173 1.18 -2.22 -24.12
C SER A 173 0.70 -2.66 -22.74
N ALA A 174 -0.47 -3.30 -22.68
CA ALA A 174 -0.98 -3.94 -21.47
C ALA A 174 -0.20 -5.24 -21.20
N ASN A 175 1.03 -5.16 -20.67
CA ASN A 175 1.77 -6.34 -20.24
C ASN A 175 1.34 -6.81 -18.84
N MET A 176 0.05 -6.73 -18.51
CA MET A 176 -0.51 -7.26 -17.26
C MET A 176 -1.00 -8.70 -17.48
N SER A 177 -0.56 -9.61 -16.63
CA SER A 177 -1.00 -10.99 -16.60
C SER A 177 -2.32 -11.11 -15.85
N PHE A 178 -3.43 -10.99 -16.58
CA PHE A 178 -4.77 -11.38 -16.09
C PHE A 178 -5.00 -12.90 -16.11
N LYS A 179 -3.93 -13.70 -16.21
CA LYS A 179 -4.07 -15.16 -16.29
C LYS A 179 -4.74 -15.66 -15.02
N PRO A 180 -5.79 -16.49 -15.14
CA PRO A 180 -6.35 -17.18 -13.98
C PRO A 180 -5.25 -17.98 -13.28
N MET A 181 -5.25 -17.98 -11.95
CA MET A 181 -4.35 -18.82 -11.16
C MET A 181 -4.43 -20.28 -11.60
N ASP A 182 -3.26 -20.90 -11.82
CA ASP A 182 -3.16 -22.33 -12.13
C ASP A 182 -3.51 -23.17 -10.90
N ARG A 183 -4.74 -23.71 -10.91
CA ARG A 183 -5.30 -24.48 -9.78
C ARG A 183 -4.67 -25.85 -9.60
N SER A 184 -3.91 -26.35 -10.59
CA SER A 184 -3.29 -27.68 -10.54
C SER A 184 -2.14 -27.81 -9.54
N LYS A 185 -1.66 -26.69 -8.99
CA LYS A 185 -0.54 -26.65 -8.03
C LYS A 185 -0.97 -26.77 -6.56
N PHE A 186 -2.27 -26.85 -6.30
CA PHE A 186 -2.85 -26.87 -4.95
C PHE A 186 -3.74 -28.11 -4.69
N GLU A 187 -3.76 -29.07 -5.62
CA GLU A 187 -4.31 -30.43 -5.45
C GLU A 187 -3.21 -31.43 -5.09
#